data_AF-A0A381XL97-F1
#
_entry.id   AF-A0A381XL97-F1
#
_cell.length_a   1.000
_cell.length_b   1.000
_cell.length_c   1.000
_cell.angle_alpha   90.00
_cell.angle_beta   90.00
_cell.angle_gamma   90.00
#
_symmetry.space_group_name_H-M   'P 1'
#
loop_
_entity.id
_entity.type
_entity.pdbx_description
1 polymer ?
#
loop_
_entity_poly.entity_id
_entity_poly.type
_entity_poly.pdbx_seq_one_letter_code
_entity_poly.pdbx_strand_id
1 'polypeptide(L)' 'MATELLEKYGTDIQLLTLIPSGGGVYEVEKDGRLIYSKKKTGEFPELKD' A
#
# COMPACT_ATOMS: atom_id res chain seq x y z
N MET A 1 -0.44 6.40 -5.02
CA MET A 1 0.33 5.22 -4.56
C MET A 1 0.24 4.00 -5.47
N ALA A 2 -0.92 3.38 -5.72
CA ALA A 2 -0.97 2.12 -6.49
C ALA A 2 -0.29 2.22 -7.88
N THR A 3 -0.61 3.26 -8.65
CA THR A 3 0.03 3.56 -9.93
C THR A 3 1.54 3.73 -9.78
N GLU A 4 1.98 4.56 -8.84
CA GLU A 4 3.41 4.84 -8.60
C GLU A 4 4.20 3.57 -8.22
N LEU A 5 3.60 2.64 -7.47
CA LEU A 5 4.23 1.34 -7.18
C LEU A 5 4.38 0.49 -8.45
N LEU A 6 3.36 0.43 -9.30
CA LEU A 6 3.42 -0.31 -10.56
C LEU A 6 4.42 0.33 -11.54
N GLU A 7 4.52 1.65 -11.56
CA GLU A 7 5.51 2.36 -12.38
C GLU A 7 6.94 2.11 -11.89
N LYS A 8 7.17 2.14 -10.56
CA LYS A 8 8.50 1.96 -9.96
C LYS A 8 9.02 0.53 -10.04
N TYR A 9 8.15 -0.47 -9.88
CA TYR A 9 8.55 -1.88 -9.80
C TYR A 9 8.16 -2.71 -11.03
N GLY A 10 7.30 -2.20 -11.92
CA GLY A 10 6.93 -2.87 -13.16
C GLY A 10 6.50 -4.33 -12.95
N THR A 11 7.19 -5.25 -13.63
CA THR A 11 6.91 -6.69 -13.58
C THR A 11 7.35 -7.39 -12.30
N ASP A 12 8.07 -6.72 -11.40
CA ASP A 12 8.43 -7.29 -10.09
C ASP A 12 7.20 -7.45 -9.18
N ILE A 13 6.13 -6.70 -9.46
CA ILE A 13 4.81 -6.88 -8.84
C ILE A 13 3.96 -7.79 -9.72
N GLN A 14 3.74 -9.03 -9.26
CA GLN A 14 2.88 -9.98 -9.97
C GLN A 14 1.39 -9.62 -9.87
N LEU A 15 0.97 -9.07 -8.73
CA LEU A 15 -0.41 -8.71 -8.45
C LEU A 15 -0.47 -7.53 -7.46
N LEU A 16 -1.30 -6.53 -7.77
CA LEU A 16 -1.69 -5.47 -6.86
C LEU A 16 -3.22 -5.45 -6.78
N THR A 17 -3.76 -5.50 -5.57
CA THR A 17 -5.21 -5.48 -5.34
C THR A 17 -5.58 -4.30 -4.45
N LEU A 18 -6.64 -3.59 -4.83
CA LEU A 18 -7.27 -2.57 -4.00
C LEU A 18 -8.46 -3.20 -3.28
N ILE A 19 -8.37 -3.32 -1.96
CA ILE A 19 -9.42 -3.88 -1.12
C ILE A 19 -10.18 -2.72 -0.47
N PRO A 20 -11.46 -2.49 -0.81
CA PRO A 20 -12.27 -1.48 -0.15
C PRO A 20 -12.39 -1.76 1.35
N SER A 21 -12.25 -0.73 2.17
CA SER A 21 -12.41 -0.82 3.62
C SER A 21 -13.11 0.42 4.17
N GLY A 22 -13.58 0.34 5.42
CA GLY A 22 -14.28 1.43 6.11
C GLY A 22 -13.52 1.99 7.30
N GLY A 23 -14.04 3.05 7.91
CA GLY A 23 -13.53 3.59 9.19
C GLY A 23 -12.15 4.24 9.08
N GLY A 24 -11.80 4.80 7.92
CA GLY A 24 -10.53 5.51 7.71
C GLY A 24 -9.29 4.61 7.71
N VAL A 25 -9.47 3.29 7.55
CA VAL A 25 -8.38 2.32 7.43
C VAL A 25 -7.58 2.58 6.17
N TYR A 26 -6.26 2.55 6.31
CA TYR A 26 -5.34 2.47 5.19
C TYR A 26 -4.20 1.54 5.60
N GLU A 27 -4.13 0.38 4.95
CA GLU A 27 -3.15 -0.66 5.25
C GLU A 27 -2.51 -1.15 3.96
N VAL A 28 -1.24 -1.50 4.05
CA VAL A 28 -0.48 -2.06 2.93
C VAL A 28 0.13 -3.37 3.39
N GLU A 29 -0.17 -4.41 2.65
CA GLU A 29 0.39 -5.74 2.85
C GLU A 29 1.23 -6.13 1.65
N LYS A 30 2.36 -6.78 1.92
CA LYS A 30 3.19 -7.44 0.92
C LYS A 30 3.25 -8.92 1.27
N ASP A 31 2.83 -9.77 0.34
CA ASP A 31 2.82 -11.23 0.51
C ASP A 31 2.10 -11.67 1.81
N GLY A 32 0.96 -11.05 2.12
CA GLY A 32 0.17 -11.30 3.33
C GLY A 32 0.77 -10.73 4.63
N ARG A 33 1.88 -9.99 4.55
CA ARG A 33 2.50 -9.34 5.71
C ARG A 33 2.20 -7.85 5.70
N LEU A 34 1.58 -7.38 6.78
CA LEU A 34 1.35 -5.95 7.02
C LEU A 34 2.67 -5.19 7.13
N ILE A 35 2.92 -4.29 6.18
CA ILE A 35 4.12 -3.44 6.13
C ILE A 35 3.82 -1.98 6.48
N TYR A 36 2.56 -1.56 6.40
CA TYR A 36 2.13 -0.22 6.79
C TYR A 36 0.69 -0.21 7.32
N SER A 37 0.41 0.62 8.32
CA SER A 37 -0.95 0.85 8.81
C SER A 37 -1.12 2.28 9.31
N LYS A 38 -2.01 3.04 8.67
CA LYS A 38 -2.40 4.38 9.11
C LYS A 38 -2.98 4.37 10.52
N LYS A 39 -3.66 3.29 10.93
CA LYS A 39 -4.15 3.16 12.30
C LYS A 39 -3.03 3.16 13.33
N LYS A 40 -1.84 2.67 12.96
CA LYS A 40 -0.65 2.65 13.81
C LYS A 40 0.16 3.94 13.73
N THR A 41 0.28 4.52 12.54
CA THR A 41 1.14 5.69 12.28
C THR A 41 0.43 7.02 12.45
N GLY A 42 -0.91 7.06 12.35
CA GLY A 42 -1.72 8.28 12.31
C GLY A 42 -1.79 8.93 10.93
N GLU A 43 -0.79 8.70 10.09
CA GLU A 43 -0.60 9.40 8.81
C GLU A 43 -0.83 8.49 7.61
N PHE A 44 -0.92 9.07 6.41
CA PHE A 44 -0.81 8.32 5.15
C PHE A 44 0.66 8.08 4.80
N PRO A 45 0.99 7.01 4.05
CA PRO A 45 2.36 6.81 3.60
C PRO A 45 2.73 7.86 2.55
N GLU A 46 3.93 8.41 2.68
CA GLU A 46 4.54 9.24 1.65
C GLU A 46 5.39 8.36 0.74
N LEU A 47 5.29 8.59 -0.57
CA LEU A 47 6.23 8.02 -1.51
C LEU A 47 7.43 8.96 -1.57
N LYS A 48 8.59 8.41 -1.19
CA LYS A 48 9.88 9.08 -1.36
C LYS A 48 10.54 8.51 -2.61
N ASP A 49 11.17 9.40 -3.37
CA ASP A 49 11.85 9.10 -4.64
C ASP A 49 12.85 7.93 -4.49
#